data_AF-A0A1V3GCY6-F1
#
_entry.id   AF-A0A1V3GCY6-F1
#
_cell.length_a   1.000
_cell.length_b   1.000
_cell.length_c   1.000
_cell.angle_alpha   90.00
_cell.angle_beta   90.00
_cell.angle_gamma   90.00
#
_symmetry.space_group_name_H-M   'P 1'
#
loop_
_entity.id
_entity.type
_entity.pdbx_description
1 polymer ?
#
loop_
_entity_poly.entity_id
_entity_poly.type
_entity_poly.pdbx_seq_one_letter_code
_entity_poly.pdbx_strand_id
1 'polypeptide(L)'
;MKSFQTERWTVDNFDENLIKHPHVIQASLWIKQNEVVALPTETVYGLAGNAQSDHAIARIFEAKGRPSDNPLIVHISDRKQLEGLVSSIPENAEKLMNAFWPGPLTIVLPKGDIVSEKVTARLSTVAVRMPNHPVALAVIEASGVPLAAPSANLSGKPSPTTANHVYEDLKGKIPGILDGGSTGVGVESTVVECTDATVTILRPGGVTFEDLEHVVGTGNVMIDPGIQNEKLAPRSPGMKYTHYAPDAPFVLVDGSPEFLQQLVDKEKAAGKKIGILTTDERVDFYKADCVIPAGKRGNPETVAQHLYEALRSFNEAGIDQIFGEVFPKTGVGVAIMNRLEKSAGGNIIKE
;
A
#
# COMPACT_ATOMS: atom_id res chain seq x y z
N MET A 1 -7.23 10.62 24.35
CA MET A 1 -6.22 10.40 23.30
C MET A 1 -5.02 11.30 23.61
N LYS A 2 -3.80 10.77 23.69
CA LYS A 2 -2.60 11.64 23.79
C LYS A 2 -2.56 12.46 22.49
N SER A 3 -2.66 13.79 22.59
CA SER A 3 -2.41 14.66 21.44
C SER A 3 -0.91 14.77 21.29
N PHE A 4 -0.38 14.35 20.14
CA PHE A 4 1.03 14.52 19.83
C PHE A 4 1.25 15.87 19.16
N GLN A 5 2.38 16.50 19.45
CA GLN A 5 2.98 17.41 18.51
C GLN A 5 3.77 16.56 17.51
N THR A 6 3.14 16.22 16.38
CA THR A 6 3.76 15.35 15.37
C THR A 6 4.98 16.03 14.76
N GLU A 7 6.15 15.45 14.97
CA GLU A 7 7.40 15.90 14.38
C GLU A 7 7.54 15.37 12.95
N ARG A 8 8.08 16.19 12.04
CA ARG A 8 8.41 15.76 10.68
C ARG A 8 9.88 16.07 10.44
N TRP A 9 10.64 15.04 10.11
CA TRP A 9 12.06 15.18 9.84
C TRP A 9 12.38 14.70 8.44
N THR A 10 12.96 15.59 7.63
CA THR A 10 13.54 15.20 6.34
C THR A 10 14.78 14.37 6.59
N VAL A 11 14.88 13.23 5.91
CA VAL A 11 16.03 12.33 5.98
C VAL A 11 16.49 12.05 4.56
N ASP A 12 17.76 12.34 4.29
CA ASP A 12 18.35 12.05 2.98
C ASP A 12 18.53 10.54 2.82
N ASN A 13 17.94 9.99 1.76
CA ASN A 13 18.04 8.57 1.45
C ASN A 13 19.47 8.13 1.09
N PHE A 14 20.36 9.08 0.79
CA PHE A 14 21.75 8.84 0.39
C PHE A 14 22.76 9.03 1.53
N ASP A 15 22.32 9.27 2.77
CA ASP A 15 23.21 9.33 3.92
C ASP A 15 23.90 7.97 4.14
N GLU A 16 25.23 7.95 4.08
CA GLU A 16 26.06 6.76 4.21
C GLU A 16 25.94 6.08 5.60
N ASN A 17 25.38 6.77 6.59
CA ASN A 17 25.30 6.30 7.97
C ASN A 17 23.94 6.50 8.62
N LEU A 18 22.86 6.21 7.86
CA LEU A 18 21.47 6.33 8.31
C LEU A 18 21.19 5.68 9.66
N ILE A 19 21.82 4.54 9.98
CA ILE A 19 21.60 3.86 11.27
C ILE A 19 22.01 4.72 12.49
N LYS A 20 22.99 5.63 12.31
CA LYS A 20 23.42 6.57 13.34
C LYS A 20 22.79 7.96 13.19
N HIS A 21 21.94 8.16 12.19
CA HIS A 21 21.29 9.44 11.96
C HIS A 21 20.38 9.78 13.16
N PRO A 22 20.43 11.00 13.72
CA PRO A 22 19.70 11.35 14.96
C PRO A 22 18.19 11.08 14.88
N HIS A 23 17.57 11.36 13.74
CA HIS A 23 16.14 11.16 13.54
C HIS A 23 15.76 9.67 13.38
N VAL A 24 16.67 8.85 12.83
CA VAL A 24 16.49 7.39 12.78
C VAL A 24 16.58 6.81 14.19
N ILE A 25 17.61 7.20 14.96
CA ILE A 25 17.77 6.79 16.36
C ILE A 25 16.53 7.18 17.17
N GLN A 26 16.05 8.42 17.03
CA GLN A 26 14.88 8.89 17.77
C GLN A 26 13.61 8.10 17.41
N ALA A 27 13.39 7.82 16.13
CA ALA A 27 12.29 6.97 15.68
C ALA A 27 12.37 5.55 16.27
N SER A 28 13.55 4.95 16.25
CA SER A 28 13.80 3.62 16.83
C SER A 28 13.58 3.60 18.35
N LEU A 29 13.92 4.67 19.07
CA LEU A 29 13.64 4.81 20.50
C LEU A 29 12.13 4.87 20.78
N TRP A 30 11.38 5.65 19.98
CA TRP A 30 9.92 5.70 20.08
C TRP A 30 9.28 4.33 19.81
N ILE A 31 9.74 3.61 18.78
CA ILE A 31 9.29 2.24 18.49
C ILE A 31 9.56 1.30 19.67
N LYS A 32 10.76 1.35 20.28
CA LYS A 32 11.10 0.57 21.48
C LYS A 32 10.20 0.92 22.67
N GLN A 33 9.74 2.16 22.76
CA GLN A 33 8.76 2.62 23.74
C GLN A 33 7.30 2.30 23.36
N ASN A 34 7.07 1.48 22.33
CA ASN A 34 5.77 1.10 21.81
C ASN A 34 4.93 2.30 21.33
N GLU A 35 5.58 3.37 20.90
CA GLU A 35 4.97 4.40 20.05
C GLU A 35 4.99 3.95 18.57
N VAL A 36 4.31 4.70 17.70
CA VAL A 36 4.22 4.42 16.27
C VAL A 36 4.76 5.58 15.44
N VAL A 37 5.54 5.29 14.41
CA VAL A 37 6.22 6.31 13.58
C VAL A 37 5.95 6.03 12.12
N ALA A 38 5.69 7.07 11.32
CA ALA A 38 5.53 6.90 9.90
C ALA A 38 6.89 6.87 9.20
N LEU A 39 7.11 5.84 8.36
CA LEU A 39 8.35 5.58 7.65
C LEU A 39 8.10 5.51 6.14
N PRO A 40 9.00 6.04 5.30
CA PRO A 40 8.93 5.85 3.86
C PRO A 40 9.31 4.40 3.50
N THR A 41 8.73 3.87 2.42
CA THR A 41 9.20 2.64 1.77
C THR A 41 9.26 2.86 0.26
N GLU A 42 9.77 1.91 -0.50
CA GLU A 42 9.70 1.96 -1.97
C GLU A 42 8.26 1.83 -2.49
N THR A 43 7.32 1.31 -1.69
CA THR A 43 5.91 1.12 -2.09
C THR A 43 5.01 2.29 -1.71
N VAL A 44 4.67 2.39 -0.42
CA VAL A 44 3.87 3.45 0.20
C VAL A 44 4.45 3.73 1.60
N TYR A 45 4.18 4.89 2.19
CA TYR A 45 4.55 5.15 3.57
C TYR A 45 3.84 4.18 4.52
N GLY A 46 4.58 3.63 5.49
CA GLY A 46 4.08 2.70 6.49
C GLY A 46 4.02 3.31 7.90
N LEU A 47 2.96 3.02 8.66
CA LEU A 47 2.87 3.40 10.07
C LEU A 47 3.44 2.28 10.93
N ALA A 48 4.71 2.41 11.30
CA ALA A 48 5.48 1.35 11.93
C ALA A 48 5.33 1.36 13.46
N GLY A 49 5.15 0.17 14.03
CA GLY A 49 5.23 -0.09 15.47
C GLY A 49 5.83 -1.46 15.74
N ASN A 50 6.26 -1.71 16.98
CA ASN A 50 6.85 -2.98 17.38
C ASN A 50 5.86 -4.15 17.16
N ALA A 51 6.22 -5.10 16.28
CA ALA A 51 5.38 -6.26 15.94
C ALA A 51 5.17 -7.25 17.10
N GLN A 52 6.02 -7.19 18.13
CA GLN A 52 5.97 -8.06 19.29
C GLN A 52 5.08 -7.48 20.41
N SER A 53 4.56 -6.26 20.24
CA SER A 53 3.89 -5.52 21.30
C SER A 53 2.43 -5.25 21.01
N ASP A 54 1.55 -5.87 21.79
CA ASP A 54 0.12 -5.63 21.79
C ASP A 54 -0.27 -4.15 21.94
N HIS A 55 0.54 -3.38 22.66
CA HIS A 55 0.33 -1.95 22.89
C HIS A 55 0.66 -1.13 21.63
N ALA A 56 1.79 -1.43 20.98
CA ALA A 56 2.16 -0.77 19.73
C ALA A 56 1.13 -1.04 18.64
N ILE A 57 0.67 -2.30 18.51
CA ILE A 57 -0.35 -2.67 17.53
C ILE A 57 -1.69 -1.98 17.80
N ALA A 58 -2.11 -1.87 19.06
CA ALA A 58 -3.32 -1.11 19.41
C ALA A 58 -3.23 0.35 18.99
N ARG A 59 -2.05 0.98 19.12
CA ARG A 59 -1.82 2.35 18.66
C ARG A 59 -1.87 2.51 17.14
N ILE A 60 -1.40 1.53 16.37
CA ILE A 60 -1.55 1.53 14.91
C ILE A 60 -3.04 1.58 14.55
N PHE A 61 -3.86 0.72 15.17
CA PHE A 61 -5.30 0.68 14.92
C PHE A 61 -6.00 1.97 15.37
N GLU A 62 -5.66 2.51 16.54
CA GLU A 62 -6.21 3.77 17.08
C GLU A 62 -5.88 4.97 16.17
N ALA A 63 -4.62 5.15 15.79
CA ALA A 63 -4.19 6.27 14.97
C ALA A 63 -4.89 6.27 13.60
N LYS A 64 -5.05 5.09 12.99
CA LYS A 64 -5.68 4.94 11.67
C LYS A 64 -7.21 4.93 11.71
N GLY A 65 -7.83 4.68 12.87
CA GLY A 65 -9.25 4.36 12.96
C GLY A 65 -9.59 3.06 12.21
N ARG A 66 -8.70 2.06 12.26
CA ARG A 66 -8.80 0.82 11.48
C ARG A 66 -9.42 -0.32 12.31
N PRO A 67 -10.30 -1.15 11.75
CA PRO A 67 -10.77 -2.39 12.39
C PRO A 67 -9.63 -3.36 12.74
N SER A 68 -9.72 -4.03 13.89
CA SER A 68 -8.69 -4.95 14.40
C SER A 68 -8.73 -6.35 13.77
N ASP A 69 -9.67 -6.61 12.85
CA ASP A 69 -9.89 -7.92 12.21
C ASP A 69 -9.07 -8.12 10.93
N ASN A 70 -8.20 -7.17 10.59
CA ASN A 70 -7.43 -7.17 9.36
C ASN A 70 -5.92 -7.26 9.67
N PRO A 71 -5.22 -8.30 9.21
CA PRO A 71 -3.81 -8.51 9.55
C PRO A 71 -2.91 -7.36 9.08
N LEU A 72 -1.71 -7.30 9.68
CA LEU A 72 -0.65 -6.34 9.38
C LEU A 72 0.56 -7.07 8.76
N ILE A 73 1.34 -6.34 7.97
CA ILE A 73 2.59 -6.84 7.40
C ILE A 73 3.73 -6.48 8.35
N VAL A 74 4.52 -7.48 8.71
CA VAL A 74 5.74 -7.32 9.49
C VAL A 74 6.92 -7.05 8.56
N HIS A 75 7.67 -6.00 8.88
CA HIS A 75 8.85 -5.56 8.14
C HIS A 75 10.11 -5.94 8.91
N ILE A 76 11.09 -6.48 8.20
CA ILE A 76 12.42 -6.87 8.70
C ILE A 76 13.51 -6.16 7.88
N SER A 77 14.72 -6.05 8.42
CA SER A 77 15.91 -5.55 7.73
C SER A 77 16.98 -6.62 7.49
N ASP A 78 16.93 -7.74 8.21
CA ASP A 78 17.83 -8.89 8.02
C ASP A 78 17.02 -10.20 8.08
N ARG A 79 17.36 -11.18 7.24
CA ARG A 79 16.70 -12.50 7.20
C ARG A 79 16.79 -13.25 8.53
N LYS A 80 17.80 -13.00 9.36
CA LYS A 80 17.92 -13.55 10.72
C LYS A 80 16.73 -13.17 11.60
N GLN A 81 16.06 -12.04 11.33
CA GLN A 81 14.85 -11.65 12.05
C GLN A 81 13.63 -12.53 11.74
N LEU A 82 13.73 -13.46 10.78
CA LEU A 82 12.73 -14.50 10.59
C LEU A 82 12.74 -15.53 11.73
N GLU A 83 13.87 -15.68 12.44
CA GLU A 83 13.98 -16.60 13.58
C GLU A 83 12.99 -16.22 14.68
N GLY A 84 12.11 -17.16 15.04
CA GLY A 84 11.02 -16.94 16.00
C GLY A 84 9.83 -16.14 15.46
N LEU A 85 10.00 -15.38 14.36
CA LEU A 85 8.91 -14.66 13.68
C LEU A 85 8.03 -15.63 12.89
N VAL A 86 8.65 -16.62 12.25
CA VAL A 86 8.00 -17.67 11.47
C VAL A 86 8.43 -19.05 11.97
N SER A 87 7.56 -20.05 11.80
CA SER A 87 7.83 -21.43 12.24
C SER A 87 8.41 -22.33 11.16
N SER A 88 8.19 -22.00 9.88
CA SER A 88 8.81 -22.69 8.74
C SER A 88 8.85 -21.80 7.51
N ILE A 89 9.74 -22.14 6.57
CA ILE A 89 9.92 -21.42 5.31
C ILE A 89 9.87 -22.44 4.17
N PRO A 90 8.84 -22.41 3.32
CA PRO A 90 8.75 -23.26 2.13
C PRO A 90 9.84 -22.98 1.09
N GLU A 91 10.14 -23.94 0.23
CA GLU A 91 11.19 -23.80 -0.80
C GLU A 91 10.90 -22.63 -1.76
N ASN A 92 9.65 -22.49 -2.20
CA ASN A 92 9.27 -21.37 -3.06
C ASN A 92 9.36 -20.02 -2.35
N ALA A 93 9.11 -19.98 -1.03
CA ALA A 93 9.33 -18.76 -0.27
C ALA A 93 10.81 -18.38 -0.26
N GLU A 94 11.72 -19.35 -0.08
CA GLU A 94 13.17 -19.12 -0.17
C GLU A 94 13.61 -18.56 -1.52
N LYS A 95 13.13 -19.15 -2.63
CA LYS A 95 13.42 -18.68 -3.99
C LYS A 95 12.97 -17.23 -4.18
N LEU A 96 11.74 -16.93 -3.77
CA LEU A 96 11.16 -15.60 -3.89
C LEU A 96 11.85 -14.55 -3.02
N MET A 97 12.21 -14.90 -1.78
CA MET A 97 12.99 -14.00 -0.92
C MET A 97 14.36 -13.70 -1.53
N ASN A 98 15.03 -14.69 -2.14
CA ASN A 98 16.33 -14.46 -2.80
C ASN A 98 16.23 -13.55 -4.03
N ALA A 99 15.11 -13.62 -4.75
CA ALA A 99 14.90 -12.83 -5.97
C ALA A 99 14.42 -11.40 -5.68
N PHE A 100 13.55 -11.23 -4.67
CA PHE A 100 12.77 -10.01 -4.50
C PHE A 100 12.97 -9.30 -3.15
N TRP A 101 13.78 -9.82 -2.22
CA TRP A 101 14.12 -9.11 -0.99
C TRP A 101 15.55 -8.56 -0.99
N PRO A 102 15.76 -7.31 -0.56
CA PRO A 102 14.75 -6.30 -0.22
C PRO A 102 13.89 -5.88 -1.42
N GLY A 103 12.59 -5.66 -1.23
CA GLY A 103 11.71 -5.24 -2.32
C GLY A 103 10.19 -5.36 -2.07
N PRO A 104 9.39 -5.11 -3.12
CA PRO A 104 7.94 -4.97 -3.03
C PRO A 104 7.20 -6.31 -3.00
N LEU A 105 7.80 -7.35 -2.43
CA LEU A 105 7.16 -8.66 -2.22
C LEU A 105 6.92 -8.93 -0.74
N THR A 106 5.70 -9.31 -0.41
CA THR A 106 5.30 -9.80 0.91
C THR A 106 4.94 -11.27 0.81
N ILE A 107 5.46 -12.07 1.74
CA ILE A 107 5.22 -13.51 1.79
C ILE A 107 4.47 -13.84 3.08
N VAL A 108 3.34 -14.53 2.94
CA VAL A 108 2.57 -15.10 4.04
C VAL A 108 3.19 -16.44 4.41
N LEU A 109 3.63 -16.55 5.66
CA LEU A 109 4.34 -17.70 6.21
C LEU A 109 3.67 -18.19 7.49
N PRO A 110 3.85 -19.47 7.88
CA PRO A 110 3.43 -19.95 9.19
C PRO A 110 4.02 -19.11 10.33
N LYS A 111 3.17 -18.61 11.21
CA LYS A 111 3.53 -17.72 12.31
C LYS A 111 4.40 -18.45 13.34
N GLY A 112 5.37 -17.76 13.92
CA GLY A 112 6.12 -18.20 15.09
C GLY A 112 5.57 -17.62 16.40
N ASP A 113 6.38 -17.61 17.45
CA ASP A 113 5.93 -17.32 18.82
C ASP A 113 6.13 -15.86 19.25
N ILE A 114 6.99 -15.11 18.55
CA ILE A 114 7.36 -13.76 19.00
C ILE A 114 6.39 -12.67 18.50
N VAL A 115 5.49 -13.01 17.57
CA VAL A 115 4.57 -12.06 16.93
C VAL A 115 3.31 -11.90 17.78
N SER A 116 2.93 -10.66 18.07
CA SER A 116 1.65 -10.37 18.72
C SER A 116 0.48 -10.93 17.92
N GLU A 117 -0.47 -11.59 18.60
CA GLU A 117 -1.70 -12.11 17.99
C GLU A 117 -2.55 -11.01 17.31
N LYS A 118 -2.36 -9.75 17.72
CA LYS A 118 -3.04 -8.61 17.08
C LYS A 118 -2.46 -8.27 15.71
N VAL A 119 -1.20 -8.62 15.42
CA VAL A 119 -0.61 -8.45 14.09
C VAL A 119 -1.31 -9.36 13.09
N THR A 120 -1.55 -10.61 13.47
CA THR A 120 -2.08 -11.63 12.55
C THR A 120 -3.59 -11.74 12.59
N ALA A 121 -4.27 -10.91 13.38
CA ALA A 121 -5.69 -11.06 13.67
C ALA A 121 -6.04 -12.49 14.13
N ARG A 122 -5.14 -13.11 14.92
CA ARG A 122 -5.21 -14.50 15.41
C ARG A 122 -5.15 -15.59 14.34
N LEU A 123 -4.71 -15.25 13.13
CA LEU A 123 -4.40 -16.24 12.10
C LEU A 123 -3.12 -17.01 12.48
N SER A 124 -3.03 -18.25 12.01
CA SER A 124 -1.84 -19.11 12.15
C SER A 124 -0.68 -18.70 11.23
N THR A 125 -0.86 -17.64 10.43
CA THR A 125 0.12 -17.13 9.48
C THR A 125 0.45 -15.67 9.75
N VAL A 126 1.63 -15.25 9.32
CA VAL A 126 2.12 -13.86 9.38
C VAL A 126 2.61 -13.44 8.00
N ALA A 127 2.27 -12.22 7.59
CA ALA A 127 2.76 -11.62 6.37
C ALA A 127 4.08 -10.88 6.64
N VAL A 128 5.15 -11.23 5.96
CA VAL A 128 6.50 -10.68 6.18
C VAL A 128 7.05 -10.05 4.91
N ARG A 129 7.81 -8.96 5.04
CA ARG A 129 8.51 -8.28 3.95
C ARG A 129 9.81 -7.67 4.43
N MET A 130 10.81 -7.62 3.55
CA MET A 130 11.99 -6.77 3.71
C MET A 130 11.87 -5.57 2.75
N PRO A 131 11.57 -4.34 3.21
CA PRO A 131 11.37 -3.20 2.31
C PRO A 131 12.69 -2.76 1.67
N ASN A 132 12.66 -2.39 0.39
CA ASN A 132 13.83 -1.82 -0.30
C ASN A 132 13.88 -0.29 -0.13
N HIS A 133 13.99 0.18 1.12
CA HIS A 133 14.15 1.60 1.39
C HIS A 133 15.17 1.84 2.50
N PRO A 134 16.23 2.62 2.26
CA PRO A 134 17.37 2.73 3.17
C PRO A 134 16.95 3.28 4.55
N VAL A 135 16.08 4.29 4.59
CA VAL A 135 15.54 4.82 5.87
C VAL A 135 14.72 3.78 6.63
N ALA A 136 13.89 2.97 5.95
CA ALA A 136 13.10 1.93 6.62
C ALA A 136 13.99 0.85 7.21
N LEU A 137 14.95 0.34 6.42
CA LEU A 137 15.91 -0.66 6.84
C LEU A 137 16.72 -0.18 8.06
N ALA A 138 17.23 1.06 8.02
CA ALA A 138 18.00 1.65 9.10
C ALA A 138 17.17 1.77 10.40
N VAL A 139 15.89 2.17 10.31
CA VAL A 139 15.01 2.24 11.49
C VAL A 139 14.71 0.85 12.04
N ILE A 140 14.44 -0.14 11.19
CA ILE A 140 14.18 -1.53 11.65
C ILE A 140 15.42 -2.07 12.37
N GLU A 141 16.60 -1.89 11.78
CA GLU A 141 17.88 -2.34 12.34
C GLU A 141 18.18 -1.66 13.69
N ALA A 142 18.12 -0.32 13.75
CA ALA A 142 18.36 0.43 14.98
C ALA A 142 17.29 0.15 16.06
N SER A 143 16.07 -0.22 15.67
CA SER A 143 15.02 -0.65 16.59
C SER A 143 15.29 -2.03 17.19
N GLY A 144 16.03 -2.89 16.50
CA GLY A 144 16.34 -4.25 16.96
C GLY A 144 15.12 -5.16 17.11
N VAL A 145 13.97 -4.78 16.54
CA VAL A 145 12.71 -5.54 16.58
C VAL A 145 12.03 -5.49 15.21
N PRO A 146 11.31 -6.54 14.81
CA PRO A 146 10.49 -6.51 13.60
C PRO A 146 9.33 -5.51 13.74
N LEU A 147 8.97 -4.83 12.65
CA LEU A 147 8.01 -3.73 12.68
C LEU A 147 6.71 -4.09 11.96
N ALA A 148 5.57 -4.07 12.66
CA ALA A 148 4.28 -4.12 11.98
C ALA A 148 4.01 -2.74 11.35
N ALA A 149 3.79 -2.69 10.04
CA ALA A 149 3.62 -1.43 9.32
C ALA A 149 2.58 -1.55 8.18
N PRO A 150 1.29 -1.27 8.44
CA PRO A 150 0.35 -0.99 7.35
C PRO A 150 0.61 0.39 6.74
N SER A 151 -0.07 0.73 5.65
CA SER A 151 -0.03 2.06 5.05
C SER A 151 -0.32 3.18 6.07
N ALA A 152 0.31 4.34 5.95
CA ALA A 152 0.26 5.43 6.95
C ALA A 152 -0.88 6.46 6.72
N ASN A 153 -2.06 6.00 6.31
CA ASN A 153 -3.26 6.81 6.06
C ASN A 153 -4.38 6.53 7.07
N LEU A 154 -5.39 7.39 7.14
CA LEU A 154 -6.65 7.06 7.80
C LEU A 154 -7.34 5.91 7.04
N SER A 155 -8.02 5.01 7.77
CA SER A 155 -8.70 3.87 7.15
C SER A 155 -9.72 4.31 6.10
N GLY A 156 -9.70 3.67 4.92
CA GLY A 156 -10.56 3.98 3.78
C GLY A 156 -9.93 4.91 2.73
N LYS A 157 -9.09 5.87 3.15
CA LYS A 157 -8.44 6.83 2.24
C LYS A 157 -7.40 6.18 1.31
N PRO A 158 -6.97 6.85 0.22
CA PRO A 158 -5.84 6.41 -0.61
C PRO A 158 -4.58 6.21 0.22
N SER A 159 -3.71 5.28 -0.17
CA SER A 159 -2.45 5.08 0.56
C SER A 159 -1.52 6.29 0.38
N PRO A 160 -0.64 6.60 1.35
CA PRO A 160 0.25 7.75 1.26
C PRO A 160 1.54 7.42 0.52
N THR A 161 1.80 8.12 -0.58
CA THR A 161 3.06 8.05 -1.34
C THR A 161 4.05 9.17 -1.02
N THR A 162 3.69 10.12 -0.15
CA THR A 162 4.53 11.24 0.29
C THR A 162 4.33 11.49 1.78
N ALA A 163 5.29 12.16 2.43
CA ALA A 163 5.15 12.57 3.83
C ALA A 163 4.01 13.59 4.03
N ASN A 164 3.64 14.37 3.02
CA ASN A 164 2.50 15.29 3.07
C ASN A 164 1.19 14.51 3.25
N HIS A 165 0.99 13.45 2.46
CA HIS A 165 -0.18 12.59 2.59
C HIS A 165 -0.31 11.99 4.00
N VAL A 166 0.82 11.60 4.61
CA VAL A 166 0.84 11.10 6.00
C VAL A 166 0.47 12.21 6.98
N TYR A 167 1.03 13.40 6.80
CA TYR A 167 0.81 14.53 7.70
C TYR A 167 -0.67 14.97 7.70
N GLU A 168 -1.29 15.07 6.53
CA GLU A 168 -2.73 15.38 6.40
C GLU A 168 -3.61 14.39 7.17
N ASP A 169 -3.26 13.11 7.15
CA ASP A 169 -4.07 12.05 7.74
C ASP A 169 -3.79 11.83 9.23
N LEU A 170 -2.53 11.94 9.67
CA LEU A 170 -2.08 11.45 10.97
C LEU A 170 -1.47 12.54 11.89
N LYS A 171 -1.39 13.80 11.46
CA LYS A 171 -0.97 14.91 12.33
C LYS A 171 -1.80 14.94 13.62
N GLY A 172 -1.10 15.03 14.75
CA GLY A 172 -1.70 15.04 16.08
C GLY A 172 -1.94 13.65 16.67
N LYS A 173 -1.82 12.58 15.87
CA LYS A 173 -2.12 11.19 16.26
C LYS A 173 -0.87 10.33 16.48
N ILE A 174 0.26 10.74 15.91
CA ILE A 174 1.54 10.02 15.98
C ILE A 174 2.67 10.97 16.40
N PRO A 175 3.72 10.51 17.10
CA PRO A 175 4.85 11.33 17.51
C PRO A 175 5.68 11.85 16.35
N GLY A 176 5.84 11.11 15.25
CA GLY A 176 6.59 11.65 14.11
C GLY A 176 6.51 10.90 12.79
N ILE A 177 7.08 11.57 11.77
CA ILE A 177 7.14 11.18 10.37
C ILE A 177 8.59 11.36 9.90
N LEU A 178 9.20 10.31 9.37
CA LEU A 178 10.45 10.42 8.61
C LEU A 178 10.08 10.70 7.16
N ASP A 179 10.51 11.84 6.65
CA ASP A 179 10.26 12.27 5.28
C ASP A 179 11.46 11.93 4.41
N GLY A 180 11.34 10.82 3.68
CA GLY A 180 12.31 10.36 2.68
C GLY A 180 11.91 10.71 1.25
N GLY A 181 11.01 11.70 1.05
CA GLY A 181 10.50 12.07 -0.27
C GLY A 181 9.38 11.14 -0.77
N SER A 182 9.14 11.17 -2.08
CA SER A 182 8.10 10.36 -2.73
C SER A 182 8.51 8.89 -2.85
N THR A 183 7.56 7.98 -2.72
CA THR A 183 7.78 6.54 -2.90
C THR A 183 8.00 6.17 -4.37
N GLY A 184 8.72 5.07 -4.64
CA GLY A 184 9.07 4.65 -6.00
C GLY A 184 7.94 3.96 -6.77
N VAL A 185 7.40 2.86 -6.24
CA VAL A 185 6.41 1.99 -6.92
C VAL A 185 5.00 2.59 -6.89
N GLY A 186 4.63 3.29 -5.82
CA GLY A 186 3.34 3.99 -5.66
C GLY A 186 2.12 3.10 -5.37
N VAL A 187 2.21 1.78 -5.55
CA VAL A 187 1.23 0.80 -5.06
C VAL A 187 1.85 -0.11 -3.99
N GLU A 188 1.01 -0.73 -3.17
CA GLU A 188 1.48 -1.65 -2.13
C GLU A 188 2.16 -2.90 -2.72
N SER A 189 2.93 -3.59 -1.88
CA SER A 189 3.58 -4.85 -2.22
C SER A 189 2.61 -5.92 -2.74
N THR A 190 3.11 -6.73 -3.65
CA THR A 190 2.48 -8.00 -4.01
C THR A 190 2.49 -8.90 -2.78
N VAL A 191 1.36 -9.52 -2.45
CA VAL A 191 1.26 -10.45 -1.33
C VAL A 191 1.04 -11.84 -1.88
N VAL A 192 1.91 -12.77 -1.51
CA VAL A 192 1.80 -14.18 -1.89
C VAL A 192 1.73 -15.07 -0.66
N GLU A 193 1.02 -16.17 -0.78
CA GLU A 193 1.17 -17.33 0.11
C GLU A 193 1.95 -18.40 -0.64
N CYS A 194 2.93 -19.01 0.04
CA CYS A 194 3.79 -20.01 -0.56
C CYS A 194 3.58 -21.37 0.11
N THR A 195 3.57 -22.40 -0.73
CA THR A 195 3.84 -23.79 -0.34
C THR A 195 5.06 -24.29 -1.13
N ASP A 196 5.54 -25.49 -0.84
CA ASP A 196 6.63 -26.10 -1.62
C ASP A 196 6.23 -26.34 -3.09
N ALA A 197 4.93 -26.51 -3.37
CA ALA A 197 4.43 -26.81 -4.71
C ALA A 197 4.01 -25.55 -5.49
N THR A 198 3.36 -24.59 -4.83
CA THR A 198 2.69 -23.47 -5.49
C THR A 198 2.86 -22.15 -4.77
N VAL A 199 2.71 -21.07 -5.53
CA VAL A 199 2.66 -19.68 -5.05
C VAL A 199 1.28 -19.11 -5.41
N THR A 200 0.54 -18.65 -4.41
CA THR A 200 -0.77 -18.03 -4.61
C THR A 200 -0.69 -16.54 -4.37
N ILE A 201 -0.97 -15.73 -5.39
CA ILE A 201 -1.07 -14.27 -5.26
C ILE A 201 -2.37 -13.95 -4.53
N LEU A 202 -2.24 -13.43 -3.32
CA LEU A 202 -3.35 -12.95 -2.48
C LEU A 202 -3.66 -11.48 -2.74
N ARG A 203 -2.68 -10.70 -3.21
CA ARG A 203 -2.86 -9.30 -3.60
C ARG A 203 -1.86 -8.91 -4.69
N PRO A 204 -2.31 -8.38 -5.84
CA PRO A 204 -1.42 -7.86 -6.86
C PRO A 204 -0.77 -6.54 -6.41
N GLY A 205 0.49 -6.35 -6.78
CA GLY A 205 1.32 -5.19 -6.42
C GLY A 205 2.48 -5.02 -7.40
N GLY A 206 3.61 -4.49 -6.90
CA GLY A 206 4.77 -4.16 -7.73
C GLY A 206 5.54 -5.36 -8.32
N VAL A 207 5.42 -6.56 -7.77
CA VAL A 207 5.96 -7.80 -8.38
C VAL A 207 4.84 -8.48 -9.15
N THR A 208 5.02 -8.68 -10.44
CA THR A 208 3.96 -9.16 -11.34
C THR A 208 3.79 -10.68 -11.29
N PHE A 209 2.71 -11.20 -11.88
CA PHE A 209 2.50 -12.64 -12.01
C PHE A 209 3.64 -13.27 -12.83
N GLU A 210 4.03 -12.59 -13.90
CA GLU A 210 5.09 -12.99 -14.82
C GLU A 210 6.45 -13.04 -14.12
N ASP A 211 6.76 -12.05 -13.26
CA ASP A 211 7.98 -12.04 -12.45
C ASP A 211 8.03 -13.26 -11.50
N LEU A 212 6.90 -13.58 -10.86
CA LEU A 212 6.81 -14.72 -9.96
C LEU A 212 7.00 -16.04 -10.73
N GLU A 213 6.33 -16.22 -11.87
CA GLU A 213 6.49 -17.42 -12.70
C GLU A 213 7.92 -17.61 -13.20
N HIS A 214 8.62 -16.51 -13.52
CA HIS A 214 10.02 -16.56 -13.93
C HIS A 214 10.93 -17.17 -12.83
N VAL A 215 10.61 -16.94 -11.56
CA VAL A 215 11.40 -17.44 -10.42
C VAL A 215 11.01 -18.85 -10.00
N VAL A 216 9.72 -19.16 -9.94
CA VAL A 216 9.25 -20.47 -9.39
C VAL A 216 8.86 -21.49 -10.46
N GLY A 217 8.88 -21.12 -11.73
CA GLY A 217 8.55 -21.97 -12.87
C GLY A 217 7.10 -21.81 -13.34
N THR A 218 6.91 -21.96 -14.66
CA THR A 218 5.60 -21.85 -15.32
C THR A 218 4.59 -22.85 -14.76
N GLY A 219 3.38 -22.37 -14.44
CA GLY A 219 2.29 -23.19 -13.91
C GLY A 219 2.30 -23.35 -12.39
N ASN A 220 3.31 -22.83 -11.69
CA ASN A 220 3.39 -22.89 -10.22
C ASN A 220 2.80 -21.66 -9.54
N VAL A 221 2.37 -20.64 -10.30
CA VAL A 221 1.76 -19.42 -9.76
C VAL A 221 0.27 -19.42 -10.07
N MET A 222 -0.53 -19.07 -9.05
CA MET A 222 -1.98 -18.93 -9.16
C MET A 222 -2.42 -17.60 -8.58
N ILE A 223 -3.56 -17.09 -9.05
CA ILE A 223 -4.21 -15.90 -8.48
C ILE A 223 -5.34 -16.38 -7.57
N ASP A 224 -5.39 -15.90 -6.34
CA ASP A 224 -6.44 -16.25 -5.38
C ASP A 224 -7.82 -15.80 -5.91
N PRO A 225 -8.81 -16.70 -6.03
CA PRO A 225 -10.14 -16.34 -6.50
C PRO A 225 -10.84 -15.30 -5.62
N GLY A 226 -10.46 -15.20 -4.34
CA GLY A 226 -10.94 -14.20 -3.40
C GLY A 226 -10.52 -12.77 -3.73
N ILE A 227 -9.54 -12.55 -4.62
CA ILE A 227 -9.23 -11.21 -5.17
C ILE A 227 -10.47 -10.58 -5.85
N GLN A 228 -11.36 -11.40 -6.39
CA GLN A 228 -12.59 -10.95 -7.05
C GLN A 228 -13.84 -11.11 -6.16
N ASN A 229 -13.73 -11.69 -4.97
CA ASN A 229 -14.87 -12.05 -4.13
C ASN A 229 -14.73 -11.54 -2.69
N GLU A 230 -15.28 -10.36 -2.42
CA GLU A 230 -15.22 -9.65 -1.14
C GLU A 230 -15.93 -10.36 0.03
N LYS A 231 -16.65 -11.46 -0.21
CA LYS A 231 -17.40 -12.20 0.82
C LYS A 231 -16.54 -13.14 1.65
N LEU A 232 -15.30 -13.43 1.24
CA LEU A 232 -14.38 -14.31 1.98
C LEU A 232 -13.61 -13.52 3.04
N ALA A 233 -13.30 -14.17 4.18
CA ALA A 233 -12.47 -13.55 5.22
C ALA A 233 -11.07 -13.23 4.66
N PRO A 234 -10.55 -12.00 4.89
CA PRO A 234 -9.31 -11.56 4.27
C PRO A 234 -8.12 -12.33 4.84
N ARG A 235 -7.38 -13.01 3.96
CA ARG A 235 -6.11 -13.68 4.29
C ARG A 235 -4.90 -12.73 4.21
N SER A 236 -5.10 -11.54 3.66
CA SER A 236 -4.09 -10.50 3.49
C SER A 236 -4.70 -9.09 3.60
N PRO A 237 -3.88 -8.05 3.86
CA PRO A 237 -4.38 -6.68 3.98
C PRO A 237 -4.93 -6.12 2.67
N GLY A 238 -5.97 -5.29 2.78
CA GLY A 238 -6.57 -4.55 1.66
C GLY A 238 -7.53 -5.37 0.80
N MET A 239 -8.08 -6.47 1.33
CA MET A 239 -9.01 -7.38 0.64
C MET A 239 -10.48 -7.20 1.03
N LYS A 240 -10.78 -6.45 2.09
CA LYS A 240 -12.11 -6.26 2.66
C LYS A 240 -12.38 -4.75 2.75
N TYR A 241 -13.59 -4.29 2.42
CA TYR A 241 -14.05 -2.88 2.41
C TYR A 241 -13.64 -2.05 1.19
N THR A 242 -14.43 -1.00 0.89
CA THR A 242 -14.01 0.09 0.02
C THR A 242 -12.72 0.67 0.56
N HIS A 243 -11.68 0.59 -0.26
CA HIS A 243 -10.34 1.04 0.07
C HIS A 243 -9.86 1.95 -1.05
N TYR A 244 -9.05 2.94 -0.67
CA TYR A 244 -8.43 3.88 -1.59
C TYR A 244 -9.37 4.91 -2.22
N ALA A 245 -10.56 5.08 -1.65
CA ALA A 245 -11.56 5.98 -2.22
C ALA A 245 -11.20 7.45 -1.90
N PRO A 246 -11.24 8.34 -2.90
CA PRO A 246 -11.29 9.79 -2.65
C PRO A 246 -12.60 10.16 -1.92
N ASP A 247 -12.72 11.41 -1.48
CA ASP A 247 -13.88 11.87 -0.72
C ASP A 247 -15.14 11.93 -1.62
N ALA A 248 -14.97 12.18 -2.91
CA ALA A 248 -16.04 12.19 -3.91
C ALA A 248 -16.31 10.78 -4.47
N PRO A 249 -17.57 10.45 -4.85
CA PRO A 249 -17.90 9.21 -5.53
C PRO A 249 -17.03 8.97 -6.77
N PHE A 250 -16.38 7.81 -6.81
CA PHE A 250 -15.52 7.39 -7.92
C PHE A 250 -16.20 6.29 -8.74
N VAL A 251 -16.25 6.47 -10.06
CA VAL A 251 -16.85 5.54 -11.01
C VAL A 251 -15.86 5.21 -12.12
N LEU A 252 -15.66 3.93 -12.41
CA LEU A 252 -14.84 3.50 -13.54
C LEU A 252 -15.67 3.44 -14.83
N VAL A 253 -15.05 3.82 -15.94
CA VAL A 253 -15.66 3.78 -17.27
C VAL A 253 -14.84 2.87 -18.19
N ASP A 254 -15.45 1.75 -18.56
CA ASP A 254 -14.96 0.76 -19.51
C ASP A 254 -15.60 1.04 -20.88
N GLY A 255 -15.01 1.99 -21.62
CA GLY A 255 -15.55 2.47 -22.89
C GLY A 255 -14.61 3.44 -23.59
N SER A 256 -15.04 3.93 -24.76
CA SER A 256 -14.32 4.94 -25.54
C SER A 256 -14.15 6.27 -24.77
N PRO A 257 -13.10 7.07 -25.07
CA PRO A 257 -12.98 8.44 -24.55
C PRO A 257 -14.21 9.30 -24.85
N GLU A 258 -14.81 9.13 -26.03
CA GLU A 258 -16.02 9.81 -26.45
C GLU A 258 -17.20 9.45 -25.54
N PHE A 259 -17.37 8.16 -25.20
CA PHE A 259 -18.39 7.72 -24.26
C PHE A 259 -18.19 8.31 -22.87
N LEU A 260 -16.95 8.30 -22.36
CA LEU A 260 -16.65 8.94 -21.08
C LEU A 260 -16.97 10.45 -21.12
N GLN A 261 -16.64 11.16 -22.20
CA GLN A 261 -17.01 12.57 -22.34
C GLN A 261 -18.53 12.79 -22.35
N GLN A 262 -19.31 11.89 -22.97
CA GLN A 262 -20.77 11.98 -22.93
C GLN A 262 -21.34 11.85 -21.52
N LEU A 263 -20.78 10.94 -20.70
CA LEU A 263 -21.15 10.81 -19.28
C LEU A 263 -20.84 12.09 -18.50
N VAL A 264 -19.68 12.68 -18.76
CA VAL A 264 -19.25 13.95 -18.16
C VAL A 264 -20.21 15.08 -18.54
N ASP A 265 -20.51 15.24 -19.82
CA ASP A 265 -21.42 16.29 -20.31
C ASP A 265 -22.82 16.18 -19.68
N LYS A 266 -23.32 14.94 -19.55
CA LYS A 266 -24.60 14.65 -18.90
C LYS A 266 -24.62 15.07 -17.43
N GLU A 267 -23.61 14.70 -16.64
CA GLU A 267 -23.57 15.03 -15.21
C GLU A 267 -23.31 16.53 -14.98
N LYS A 268 -22.52 17.18 -15.85
CA LYS A 268 -22.34 18.64 -15.83
C LYS A 268 -23.63 19.39 -16.16
N ALA A 269 -24.43 18.89 -17.12
CA ALA A 269 -25.74 19.46 -17.40
C ALA A 269 -26.71 19.34 -16.20
N ALA A 270 -26.48 18.37 -15.30
CA ALA A 270 -27.18 18.24 -14.03
C ALA A 270 -26.61 19.14 -12.91
N GLY A 271 -25.62 19.98 -13.20
CA GLY A 271 -25.05 20.98 -12.28
C GLY A 271 -23.95 20.44 -11.37
N LYS A 272 -23.44 19.23 -11.59
CA LYS A 272 -22.32 18.66 -10.83
C LYS A 272 -20.97 19.13 -11.36
N LYS A 273 -20.01 19.31 -10.45
CA LYS A 273 -18.59 19.45 -10.76
C LYS A 273 -17.95 18.08 -10.96
N ILE A 274 -17.34 17.87 -12.12
CA ILE A 274 -16.83 16.57 -12.52
C ILE A 274 -15.30 16.53 -12.53
N GLY A 275 -14.75 15.49 -11.94
CA GLY A 275 -13.33 15.12 -12.01
C GLY A 275 -13.12 13.97 -12.99
N ILE A 276 -11.99 13.95 -13.69
CA ILE A 276 -11.59 12.83 -14.54
C ILE A 276 -10.18 12.38 -14.19
N LEU A 277 -10.03 11.12 -13.80
CA LEU A 277 -8.75 10.43 -13.68
C LEU A 277 -8.41 9.76 -15.02
N THR A 278 -7.34 10.21 -15.66
CA THR A 278 -6.93 9.74 -16.99
C THR A 278 -5.41 9.60 -17.10
N THR A 279 -4.87 9.56 -18.32
CA THR A 279 -3.45 9.50 -18.63
C THR A 279 -2.98 10.79 -19.29
N ASP A 280 -1.67 11.04 -19.27
CA ASP A 280 -1.02 12.22 -19.84
C ASP A 280 -1.50 12.51 -21.27
N GLU A 281 -1.68 11.45 -22.08
CA GLU A 281 -2.04 11.55 -23.49
C GLU A 281 -3.48 12.02 -23.72
N ARG A 282 -4.33 12.01 -22.69
CA ARG A 282 -5.77 12.26 -22.81
C ARG A 282 -6.26 13.43 -21.96
N VAL A 283 -5.37 14.15 -21.26
CA VAL A 283 -5.75 15.31 -20.44
C VAL A 283 -6.51 16.35 -21.27
N ASP A 284 -5.98 16.71 -22.44
CA ASP A 284 -6.57 17.74 -23.31
C ASP A 284 -7.82 17.29 -24.07
N PHE A 285 -8.13 15.98 -24.06
CA PHE A 285 -9.31 15.43 -24.71
C PHE A 285 -10.58 15.79 -23.93
N TYR A 286 -10.51 15.75 -22.60
CA TYR A 286 -11.69 15.84 -21.75
C TYR A 286 -12.03 17.27 -21.32
N LYS A 287 -13.34 17.57 -21.24
CA LYS A 287 -13.88 18.87 -20.82
C LYS A 287 -14.59 18.79 -19.47
N ALA A 288 -13.83 18.55 -18.40
CA ALA A 288 -14.32 18.48 -17.03
C ALA A 288 -13.88 19.69 -16.18
N ASP A 289 -14.35 19.77 -14.94
CA ASP A 289 -13.94 20.81 -13.98
C ASP A 289 -12.53 20.57 -13.44
N CYS A 290 -12.13 19.30 -13.36
CA CYS A 290 -10.77 18.89 -13.01
C CYS A 290 -10.40 17.63 -13.81
N VAL A 291 -9.27 17.66 -14.52
CA VAL A 291 -8.72 16.50 -15.24
C VAL A 291 -7.33 16.23 -14.68
N ILE A 292 -7.13 15.06 -14.08
CA ILE A 292 -5.88 14.69 -13.41
C ILE A 292 -5.28 13.48 -14.12
N PRO A 293 -4.09 13.61 -14.72
CA PRO A 293 -3.36 12.46 -15.23
C PRO A 293 -2.74 11.66 -14.08
N ALA A 294 -2.84 10.34 -14.14
CA ALA A 294 -2.14 9.43 -13.25
C ALA A 294 -0.77 8.98 -13.81
N GLY A 295 -0.41 9.35 -15.04
CA GLY A 295 0.79 8.89 -15.73
C GLY A 295 0.52 8.54 -17.19
N LYS A 296 1.41 7.77 -17.81
CA LYS A 296 1.36 7.47 -19.25
C LYS A 296 0.72 6.14 -19.55
N ARG A 297 -0.22 6.09 -20.49
CA ARG A 297 -0.89 4.84 -20.88
C ARG A 297 0.09 3.81 -21.45
N GLY A 298 1.13 4.27 -22.16
CA GLY A 298 2.19 3.42 -22.70
C GLY A 298 3.27 3.00 -21.70
N ASN A 299 3.21 3.49 -20.45
CA ASN A 299 4.14 3.13 -19.38
C ASN A 299 3.35 2.98 -18.05
N PRO A 300 2.65 1.84 -17.86
CA PRO A 300 1.74 1.63 -16.73
C PRO A 300 2.42 1.77 -15.36
N GLU A 301 3.73 1.57 -15.26
CA GLU A 301 4.50 1.77 -14.03
C GLU A 301 4.38 3.23 -13.54
N THR A 302 4.38 4.20 -14.46
CA THR A 302 4.13 5.61 -14.10
C THR A 302 2.71 5.85 -13.59
N VAL A 303 1.74 5.06 -14.08
CA VAL A 303 0.36 5.09 -13.57
C VAL A 303 0.30 4.56 -12.15
N ALA A 304 0.96 3.43 -11.87
CA ALA A 304 1.05 2.89 -10.52
C ALA A 304 1.72 3.88 -9.55
N GLN A 305 2.79 4.57 -10.00
CA GLN A 305 3.53 5.53 -9.20
C GLN A 305 2.69 6.71 -8.72
N HIS A 306 1.91 7.33 -9.61
CA HIS A 306 1.14 8.54 -9.28
C HIS A 306 -0.34 8.28 -8.97
N LEU A 307 -0.81 7.03 -9.01
CA LEU A 307 -2.23 6.69 -8.83
C LEU A 307 -2.84 7.31 -7.56
N TYR A 308 -2.20 7.11 -6.40
CA TYR A 308 -2.75 7.62 -5.14
C TYR A 308 -2.60 9.12 -4.98
N GLU A 309 -1.56 9.72 -5.54
CA GLU A 309 -1.42 11.18 -5.60
C GLU A 309 -2.56 11.78 -6.44
N ALA A 310 -2.79 11.24 -7.63
CA ALA A 310 -3.87 11.68 -8.50
C ALA A 310 -5.26 11.54 -7.84
N LEU A 311 -5.53 10.42 -7.16
CA LEU A 311 -6.77 10.23 -6.40
C LEU A 311 -6.91 11.25 -5.26
N ARG A 312 -5.83 11.53 -4.52
CA ARG A 312 -5.85 12.51 -3.41
C ARG A 312 -6.05 13.94 -3.90
N SER A 313 -5.49 14.31 -5.04
CA SER A 313 -5.61 15.65 -5.63
C SER A 313 -7.06 16.07 -5.92
N PHE A 314 -8.00 15.11 -6.10
CA PHE A 314 -9.41 15.44 -6.24
C PHE A 314 -10.07 15.97 -4.96
N ASN A 315 -9.56 15.60 -3.77
CA ASN A 315 -10.14 16.03 -2.50
C ASN A 315 -10.03 17.55 -2.30
N GLU A 316 -9.02 18.18 -2.89
CA GLU A 316 -8.82 19.64 -2.82
C GLU A 316 -9.63 20.41 -3.87
N ALA A 317 -10.09 19.72 -4.93
CA ALA A 317 -10.76 20.34 -6.07
C ALA A 317 -12.27 20.52 -5.88
N GLY A 318 -12.85 20.03 -4.78
CA GLY A 318 -14.27 20.19 -4.47
C GLY A 318 -15.18 19.58 -5.54
N ILE A 319 -14.81 18.38 -6.01
CA ILE A 319 -15.49 17.63 -7.06
C ILE A 319 -16.68 16.85 -6.48
N ASP A 320 -17.80 16.82 -7.20
CA ASP A 320 -19.02 16.11 -6.78
C ASP A 320 -19.02 14.65 -7.24
N GLN A 321 -18.33 14.34 -8.35
CA GLN A 321 -18.22 12.99 -8.91
C GLN A 321 -16.96 12.87 -9.76
N ILE A 322 -16.25 11.76 -9.62
CA ILE A 322 -15.03 11.46 -10.38
C ILE A 322 -15.29 10.28 -11.29
N PHE A 323 -14.94 10.42 -12.56
CA PHE A 323 -14.86 9.30 -13.50
C PHE A 323 -13.40 8.90 -13.73
N GLY A 324 -13.12 7.60 -13.74
CA GLY A 324 -11.80 7.06 -14.04
C GLY A 324 -11.81 6.16 -15.26
N GLU A 325 -10.75 6.22 -16.05
CA GLU A 325 -10.55 5.27 -17.14
C GLU A 325 -10.13 3.89 -16.61
N VAL A 326 -10.44 2.84 -17.39
CA VAL A 326 -9.86 1.52 -17.19
C VAL A 326 -8.51 1.35 -17.89
N PHE A 327 -7.74 0.39 -17.40
CA PHE A 327 -6.40 0.03 -17.87
C PHE A 327 -6.33 -1.46 -18.19
N PRO A 328 -5.44 -1.88 -19.12
CA PRO A 328 -5.20 -3.29 -19.37
C PRO A 328 -4.77 -4.04 -18.10
N LYS A 329 -5.35 -5.22 -17.85
CA LYS A 329 -5.05 -6.07 -16.69
C LYS A 329 -3.88 -7.02 -16.99
N THR A 330 -2.72 -6.46 -17.29
CA THR A 330 -1.47 -7.18 -17.60
C THR A 330 -0.30 -6.56 -16.85
N GLY A 331 0.66 -7.36 -16.37
CA GLY A 331 1.77 -6.85 -15.55
C GLY A 331 1.28 -6.02 -14.35
N VAL A 332 1.87 -4.84 -14.14
CA VAL A 332 1.46 -3.91 -13.06
C VAL A 332 0.02 -3.38 -13.23
N GLY A 333 -0.54 -3.44 -14.45
CA GLY A 333 -1.92 -3.08 -14.74
C GLY A 333 -2.96 -3.87 -13.92
N VAL A 334 -2.63 -5.10 -13.52
CA VAL A 334 -3.45 -5.89 -12.59
C VAL A 334 -3.53 -5.22 -11.22
N ALA A 335 -2.43 -4.68 -10.71
CA ALA A 335 -2.39 -3.97 -9.44
C ALA A 335 -3.16 -2.64 -9.52
N ILE A 336 -2.95 -1.86 -10.58
CA ILE A 336 -3.65 -0.60 -10.85
C ILE A 336 -5.16 -0.81 -10.86
N MET A 337 -5.63 -1.74 -11.69
CA MET A 337 -7.07 -2.03 -11.79
C MET A 337 -7.63 -2.55 -10.47
N ASN A 338 -6.87 -3.38 -9.71
CA ASN A 338 -7.32 -3.82 -8.39
C ASN A 338 -7.55 -2.65 -7.42
N ARG A 339 -6.72 -1.60 -7.46
CA ARG A 339 -6.89 -0.41 -6.60
C ARG A 339 -8.05 0.45 -7.07
N LEU A 340 -8.16 0.67 -8.37
CA LEU A 340 -9.23 1.45 -8.98
C LEU A 340 -10.61 0.83 -8.74
N GLU A 341 -10.75 -0.49 -8.92
CA GLU A 341 -12.01 -1.20 -8.71
C GLU A 341 -12.47 -1.13 -7.24
N LYS A 342 -11.52 -1.22 -6.30
CA LYS A 342 -11.78 -1.05 -4.86
C LYS A 342 -12.12 0.39 -4.48
N SER A 343 -11.45 1.36 -5.09
CA SER A 343 -11.76 2.78 -4.93
C SER A 343 -13.18 3.09 -5.42
N ALA A 344 -13.59 2.47 -6.54
CA ALA A 344 -14.92 2.64 -7.11
C ALA A 344 -16.02 1.88 -6.35
N GLY A 345 -15.67 1.02 -5.39
CA GLY A 345 -16.62 0.13 -4.72
C GLY A 345 -17.36 -0.78 -5.70
N GLY A 346 -16.71 -1.18 -6.80
CA GLY A 346 -17.33 -1.97 -7.87
C GLY A 346 -18.22 -1.20 -8.84
N ASN A 347 -18.33 0.13 -8.72
CA ASN A 347 -19.09 0.95 -9.66
C ASN A 347 -18.35 1.10 -10.99
N ILE A 348 -18.73 0.28 -11.98
CA ILE A 348 -18.16 0.30 -13.33
C ILE A 348 -19.30 0.49 -14.33
N ILE A 349 -19.20 1.53 -15.17
CA ILE A 349 -20.07 1.76 -16.31
C ILE A 349 -19.36 1.21 -17.56
N LYS A 350 -20.09 0.50 -18.41
CA LYS A 350 -19.59 -0.04 -19.67
C LYS A 350 -20.36 0.53 -20.85
N GLU A 351 -19.65 0.79 -21.95
CA GLU A 351 -20.23 1.21 -23.23
C GLU A 351 -21.07 0.11 -23.88
#